data_AF-A0A3Q8U4P9-F1
#
_entry.id   AF-A0A3Q8U4P9-F1
#
_cell.length_a   1.000
_cell.length_b   1.000
_cell.length_c   1.000
_cell.angle_alpha   90.00
_cell.angle_beta   90.00
_cell.angle_gamma   90.00
#
_symmetry.space_group_name_H-M   'P 1'
#
loop_
_entity.id
_entity.type
_entity.pdbx_description
1 polymer ?
#
loop_
_entity_poly.entity_id
_entity_poly.type
_entity_poly.pdbx_seq_one_letter_code
_entity_poly.pdbx_strand_id
1 'polypeptide(L)'
;MVLTLGLVGCAGKIEPLVQYVRVEVPVQVPCRAPEVAVPPWAAAGLRKTDSLEVKVRALLAERRQRIGYERQIKAAIHACR
;
A
#
# COMPACT_ATOMS: atom_id res chain seq x y z
N MET A 1 -18.51 26.82 -75.00
CA MET A 1 -17.54 25.77 -74.61
C MET A 1 -17.21 26.02 -73.15
N VAL A 2 -17.77 25.21 -72.25
CA VAL A 2 -17.78 25.42 -70.80
C VAL A 2 -16.43 24.99 -70.22
N LEU A 3 -15.75 25.88 -69.50
CA LEU A 3 -14.47 25.61 -68.84
C LEU A 3 -14.75 25.16 -67.40
N THR A 4 -14.64 23.86 -67.13
CA THR A 4 -14.84 23.27 -65.80
C THR A 4 -13.65 23.57 -64.91
N LEU A 5 -13.85 24.39 -63.86
CA LEU A 5 -12.90 24.54 -62.75
C LEU A 5 -12.87 23.21 -61.95
N GLY A 6 -11.73 22.52 -61.97
CA GLY A 6 -11.52 21.30 -61.19
C GLY A 6 -11.45 21.59 -59.70
N LEU A 7 -12.23 20.84 -58.90
CA LEU A 7 -12.06 20.79 -57.45
C LEU A 7 -10.74 20.08 -57.13
N VAL A 8 -9.77 20.83 -56.61
CA VAL A 8 -8.54 20.24 -56.06
C VAL A 8 -8.88 19.63 -54.70
N GLY A 9 -9.11 18.31 -54.67
CA GLY A 9 -9.27 17.57 -53.42
C GLY A 9 -7.98 17.61 -52.61
N CYS A 10 -8.09 17.86 -51.29
CA CYS A 10 -6.97 17.82 -50.35
C CYS A 10 -6.55 16.35 -50.13
N ALA A 11 -5.91 15.75 -51.14
CA ALA A 11 -5.41 14.36 -51.11
C ALA A 11 -4.05 14.22 -50.40
N GLY A 12 -3.47 15.33 -49.91
CA GLY A 12 -2.22 15.35 -49.16
C GLY A 12 -2.41 14.98 -47.68
N LYS A 13 -2.96 13.80 -47.38
CA LYS A 13 -2.79 13.23 -46.04
C LYS A 13 -1.37 12.64 -45.97
N ILE A 14 -0.42 13.45 -45.54
CA ILE A 14 0.92 12.99 -45.15
C ILE A 14 0.71 11.90 -44.10
N GLU A 15 1.22 10.69 -44.37
CA GLU A 15 1.19 9.61 -43.39
C GLU A 15 1.91 10.10 -42.13
N PRO A 16 1.24 10.10 -40.96
CA PRO A 16 1.87 10.58 -39.74
C PRO A 16 3.10 9.72 -39.45
N LEU A 17 4.23 10.37 -39.21
CA LEU A 17 5.47 9.71 -38.83
C LEU A 17 5.23 8.93 -37.52
N VAL A 18 5.14 7.61 -37.62
CA VAL A 18 4.89 6.74 -36.46
C VAL A 18 6.12 6.76 -35.55
N GLN A 19 6.02 7.48 -34.44
CA GLN A 19 7.05 7.48 -33.40
C GLN A 19 6.71 6.40 -32.37
N TYR A 20 7.55 5.38 -32.30
CA TYR A 20 7.48 4.38 -31.24
C TYR A 20 8.08 4.97 -29.96
N VAL A 21 7.22 5.20 -28.96
CA VAL A 21 7.62 5.68 -27.64
C VAL A 21 7.62 4.50 -26.68
N ARG A 22 8.72 4.33 -25.94
CA ARG A 22 8.74 3.39 -24.81
C ARG A 22 7.99 4.02 -23.64
N VAL A 23 6.98 3.31 -23.15
CA VAL A 23 6.17 3.71 -22.00
C VAL A 23 6.55 2.82 -20.82
N GLU A 24 6.91 3.42 -19.70
CA GLU A 24 7.10 2.71 -18.44
C GLU A 24 5.73 2.40 -17.84
N VAL A 25 5.45 1.10 -17.66
CA VAL A 25 4.22 0.64 -17.01
C VAL A 25 4.55 0.33 -15.56
N PRO A 26 3.89 0.97 -14.57
CA PRO A 26 4.11 0.65 -13.17
C PRO A 26 3.66 -0.80 -12.91
N VAL A 27 4.58 -1.61 -12.39
CA VAL A 27 4.30 -2.99 -11.98
C VAL A 27 4.16 -3.06 -10.47
N GLN A 28 3.16 -3.82 -10.01
CA GLN A 28 2.93 -4.02 -8.59
C GLN A 28 4.06 -4.88 -8.01
N VAL A 29 4.87 -4.29 -7.13
CA VAL A 29 5.93 -5.01 -6.41
C VAL A 29 5.37 -5.59 -5.11
N PRO A 30 5.63 -6.88 -4.80
CA PRO A 30 5.18 -7.47 -3.55
C PRO A 30 5.97 -6.87 -2.37
N CYS A 31 5.28 -6.44 -1.33
CA CYS A 31 5.94 -6.01 -0.11
C CYS A 31 6.59 -7.19 0.62
N ARG A 32 7.81 -6.99 1.13
CA ARG A 32 8.58 -7.97 1.92
C ARG A 32 8.80 -7.49 3.36
N ALA A 33 7.78 -6.91 3.98
CA ALA A 33 7.86 -6.57 5.40
C ALA A 33 7.92 -7.85 6.25
N PRO A 34 8.75 -7.90 7.31
CA PRO A 34 8.79 -9.05 8.22
C PRO A 34 7.48 -9.18 8.99
N GLU A 35 7.12 -10.42 9.34
CA GLU A 35 5.98 -10.69 10.22
C GLU A 35 6.27 -10.17 11.64
N VAL A 36 5.30 -9.43 12.20
CA VAL A 36 5.41 -8.91 13.58
C VAL A 36 4.82 -9.93 14.53
N ALA A 37 5.67 -10.52 15.37
CA ALA A 37 5.24 -11.54 16.33
C ALA A 37 4.25 -10.99 17.37
N VAL A 38 3.19 -11.76 17.66
CA VAL A 38 2.23 -11.44 18.72
C VAL A 38 2.95 -11.53 20.07
N PRO A 39 2.93 -10.49 20.90
CA PRO A 39 3.61 -10.52 22.19
C PRO A 39 2.91 -11.48 23.17
N PRO A 40 3.65 -12.03 24.13
CA PRO A 40 3.04 -12.79 25.23
C PRO A 40 2.29 -11.82 26.15
N TRP A 41 0.99 -11.70 25.93
CA TRP A 41 0.13 -10.77 26.65
C TRP A 41 0.17 -11.01 28.16
N ALA A 42 0.49 -9.98 28.93
CA ALA A 42 0.62 -10.09 30.37
C ALA A 42 -0.68 -10.57 31.06
N ALA A 43 -1.85 -10.27 30.49
CA ALA A 43 -3.12 -10.74 31.05
C ALA A 43 -3.44 -12.23 30.77
N ALA A 44 -2.72 -12.90 29.86
CA ALA A 44 -3.03 -14.28 29.45
C ALA A 44 -2.95 -15.29 30.60
N GLY A 45 -2.12 -15.02 31.60
CA GLY A 45 -1.95 -15.88 32.78
C GLY A 45 -2.89 -15.57 33.96
N LEU A 46 -3.74 -14.54 33.85
CA LEU A 46 -4.59 -14.11 34.96
C LEU A 46 -5.70 -15.13 35.26
N ARG A 47 -5.90 -15.39 36.54
CA ARG A 47 -6.98 -16.23 37.08
C ARG A 47 -8.05 -15.37 37.71
N LYS A 48 -9.28 -15.92 37.78
CA LYS A 48 -10.40 -15.26 38.45
C LYS A 48 -10.11 -14.97 39.92
N THR A 49 -9.39 -15.87 40.59
CA THR A 49 -9.02 -15.80 42.01
C THR A 49 -7.87 -14.83 42.30
N ASP A 50 -7.18 -14.31 41.29
CA ASP A 50 -6.07 -13.38 41.51
C ASP A 50 -6.56 -12.09 42.15
N SER A 51 -5.71 -11.51 43.01
CA SER A 51 -5.99 -10.25 43.66
C SER A 51 -6.16 -9.12 42.64
N LEU A 52 -6.87 -8.07 43.03
CA LEU A 52 -7.05 -6.89 42.20
C LEU A 52 -5.69 -6.26 41.81
N GLU A 53 -4.74 -6.25 42.75
CA GLU A 53 -3.40 -5.71 42.51
C GLU A 53 -2.67 -6.45 41.38
N VAL A 54 -2.69 -7.79 41.39
CA VAL A 54 -2.08 -8.62 40.34
C VAL A 54 -2.72 -8.34 38.99
N LYS A 55 -4.06 -8.26 38.95
CA LYS A 55 -4.81 -7.94 37.72
C LYS A 55 -4.46 -6.56 37.18
N VAL A 56 -4.45 -5.53 38.02
CA VAL A 56 -4.10 -4.16 37.61
C VAL A 56 -2.67 -4.08 37.09
N ARG A 57 -1.72 -4.72 37.77
CA ARG A 57 -0.31 -4.76 37.34
C ARG A 57 -0.15 -5.40 35.97
N ALA A 58 -0.79 -6.55 35.75
CA ALA A 58 -0.77 -7.24 34.46
C ALA A 58 -1.39 -6.38 33.34
N LEU A 59 -2.55 -5.75 33.59
CA LEU A 59 -3.21 -4.89 32.59
C LEU A 59 -2.41 -3.62 32.26
N LEU A 60 -1.73 -3.02 33.24
CA LEU A 60 -0.83 -1.89 33.00
C LEU A 60 0.42 -2.29 32.19
N ALA A 61 0.95 -3.49 32.44
CA ALA A 61 2.03 -4.05 31.63
C ALA A 61 1.56 -4.32 30.19
N GLU A 62 0.40 -4.95 30.02
CA GLU A 62 -0.18 -5.22 28.71
C GLU A 62 -0.47 -3.94 27.91
N ARG A 63 -0.95 -2.89 28.57
CA ARG A 63 -1.14 -1.58 27.92
C ARG A 63 0.15 -1.08 27.26
N ARG A 64 1.30 -1.24 27.92
CA ARG A 64 2.60 -0.88 27.35
C ARG A 64 3.00 -1.83 26.21
N GLN A 65 2.74 -3.13 26.35
CA GLN A 65 2.98 -4.11 25.27
C GLN A 65 2.19 -3.74 24.01
N ARG A 66 0.90 -3.39 24.12
CA ARG A 66 0.06 -2.98 22.98
C ARG A 66 0.60 -1.75 22.28
N ILE A 67 1.02 -0.72 23.02
CA ILE A 67 1.64 0.49 22.44
C ILE A 67 2.88 0.12 21.61
N GLY A 68 3.73 -0.78 22.10
CA GLY A 68 4.91 -1.26 21.36
C GLY A 68 4.53 -2.05 20.11
N TYR A 69 3.61 -3.00 20.25
CA TYR A 69 3.15 -3.85 19.15
C TYR A 69 2.50 -3.04 18.03
N GLU A 70 1.65 -2.06 18.36
CA GLU A 70 1.05 -1.16 17.37
C GLU A 70 2.10 -0.34 16.62
N ARG A 71 3.16 0.10 17.30
CA ARG A 71 4.28 0.81 16.64
C ARG A 71 5.02 -0.09 15.67
N GLN A 72 5.28 -1.35 16.05
CA GLN A 72 5.92 -2.33 15.18
C GLN A 72 5.05 -2.64 13.95
N ILE A 73 3.74 -2.84 14.13
CA ILE A 73 2.80 -3.04 13.01
C ILE A 73 2.80 -1.82 12.08
N LYS A 74 2.71 -0.61 12.62
CA LYS A 74 2.76 0.62 11.81
C LYS A 74 4.05 0.70 11.00
N ALA A 75 5.19 0.37 11.62
CA ALA A 75 6.47 0.34 10.93
C ALA A 75 6.49 -0.69 9.78
N ALA A 76 5.97 -1.90 10.00
CA ALA A 76 5.87 -2.93 8.98
C ALA A 76 5.00 -2.49 7.80
N ILE A 77 3.86 -1.84 8.05
CA ILE A 77 2.99 -1.28 7.00
C ILE A 77 3.70 -0.14 6.25
N HIS A 78 4.41 0.74 6.97
CA HIS A 78 5.13 1.86 6.36
C HIS A 78 6.30 1.42 5.48
N ALA A 79 6.92 0.27 5.76
CA ALA A 79 7.97 -0.29 4.91
C ALA A 79 7.47 -0.71 3.50
N CYS A 80 6.16 -0.80 3.31
CA CYS A 80 5.52 -1.22 2.05
C CYS A 80 4.97 -0.06 1.21
N ARG A 81 5.10 1.19 1.67
CA ARG A 81 4.64 2.38 0.94
C ARG A 81 5.75 2.95 0.08
#